data_AF-A0A952JUQ2-F1
#
_entry.id   AF-A0A952JUQ2-F1
#
_cell.length_a   1.000
_cell.length_b   1.000
_cell.length_c   1.000
_cell.angle_alpha   90.00
_cell.angle_beta   90.00
_cell.angle_gamma   90.00
#
_symmetry.space_group_name_H-M   'P 1'
#
loop_
_entity.id
_entity.type
_entity.pdbx_description
1 polymer ?
#
loop_
_entity_poly.entity_id
_entity_poly.type
_entity_poly.pdbx_seq_one_letter_code
_entity_poly.pdbx_strand_id
1 'polypeptide(L)'
;MMSKKYYIHFVWMFLLTIGVANAQNSFNPMGYATSLRDALKEPENISTVSVYYTRGMIFDIEQGKPAPDASFEKLSELNNLKTFRLNGCPFDFKQENFFCNLSKLKQLEVLELRMSFRQLGILSEHSVKCLKKLKNLRRLNLPYLYPQEDYLKLQEALPNCEIVINVYPGE
;
A
#
# COMPACT_ATOMS: atom_id res chain seq x y z
N MET A 1 -6.43 30.49 -44.95
CA MET A 1 -7.79 30.02 -44.63
C MET A 1 -7.70 28.50 -44.41
N MET A 2 -7.60 28.03 -43.16
CA MET A 2 -7.48 26.59 -42.89
C MET A 2 -8.75 25.87 -43.37
N SER A 3 -8.57 24.86 -44.23
CA SER A 3 -9.67 24.09 -44.81
C SER A 3 -10.46 23.35 -43.71
N LYS A 4 -11.80 23.39 -43.78
CA LYS A 4 -12.73 22.73 -42.84
C LYS A 4 -12.37 21.26 -42.55
N LYS A 5 -11.71 20.58 -43.49
CA LYS A 5 -11.25 19.19 -43.33
C LYS A 5 -10.16 19.04 -42.25
N TYR A 6 -9.25 20.02 -42.12
CA TYR A 6 -8.19 19.97 -41.10
C TYR A 6 -8.73 20.24 -39.70
N TYR A 7 -9.76 21.09 -39.57
CA TYR A 7 -10.40 21.37 -38.29
C TYR A 7 -11.13 20.13 -37.73
N ILE A 8 -11.85 19.40 -38.59
CA ILE A 8 -12.53 18.16 -38.20
C ILE A 8 -11.51 17.07 -37.81
N HIS A 9 -10.40 16.96 -38.53
CA HIS A 9 -9.32 16.02 -38.17
C HIS A 9 -8.67 16.36 -36.83
N PHE A 10 -8.45 17.65 -36.54
CA PHE A 10 -7.91 18.10 -35.26
C PHE A 10 -8.86 17.82 -34.09
N VAL A 11 -10.16 18.07 -34.28
CA VAL A 11 -11.17 17.76 -33.25
C VAL A 11 -11.28 16.26 -32.99
N TRP A 12 -11.21 15.43 -34.05
CA TRP A 12 -11.17 13.97 -33.90
C TRP A 12 -9.91 13.47 -33.19
N MET A 13 -8.73 13.99 -33.52
CA MET A 13 -7.50 13.65 -32.77
C MET A 13 -7.56 14.13 -31.32
N PHE A 14 -8.12 15.31 -31.05
CA PHE A 14 -8.21 15.84 -29.69
C PHE A 14 -9.19 15.02 -28.83
N LEU A 15 -10.33 14.60 -29.39
CA LEU A 15 -11.28 13.70 -28.72
C LEU A 15 -10.69 12.29 -28.52
N LEU A 16 -9.88 11.79 -29.45
CA LEU A 16 -9.12 10.55 -29.25
C LEU A 16 -8.07 10.70 -28.14
N THR A 17 -7.37 11.83 -28.04
CA THR A 17 -6.41 12.04 -26.93
C THR A 17 -7.11 12.21 -25.58
N ILE A 18 -8.28 12.85 -25.51
CA ILE A 18 -9.07 12.94 -24.27
C ILE A 18 -9.65 11.57 -23.90
N GLY A 19 -10.14 10.80 -24.89
CA GLY A 19 -10.61 9.43 -24.69
C GLY A 19 -9.50 8.49 -24.21
N VAL A 20 -8.28 8.63 -24.75
CA VAL A 20 -7.11 7.84 -24.35
C VAL A 20 -6.55 8.29 -22.99
N ALA A 21 -6.58 9.59 -22.67
CA ALA A 21 -6.19 10.08 -21.34
C ALA A 21 -7.19 9.65 -20.23
N ASN A 22 -8.49 9.62 -20.54
CA ASN A 22 -9.50 9.07 -19.62
C ASN A 22 -9.48 7.53 -19.56
N ALA A 23 -9.04 6.84 -20.62
CA ALA A 23 -8.85 5.40 -20.61
C ALA A 23 -7.58 4.98 -19.84
N GLN A 24 -6.53 5.81 -19.83
CA GLN A 24 -5.33 5.56 -19.02
C GLN A 24 -5.58 5.71 -17.51
N ASN A 25 -6.59 6.49 -17.10
CA ASN A 25 -7.07 6.52 -15.71
C ASN A 25 -7.91 5.29 -15.30
N SER A 26 -8.14 4.33 -16.21
CA SER A 26 -8.98 3.14 -15.96
C SER A 26 -8.25 1.81 -16.17
N PHE A 27 -6.94 1.83 -16.44
CA PHE A 27 -6.17 0.60 -16.55
C PHE A 27 -5.60 0.20 -15.18
N ASN A 28 -6.44 -0.41 -14.34
CA ASN A 28 -6.01 -1.14 -13.16
C ASN A 28 -6.07 -2.65 -13.47
N PRO A 29 -5.03 -3.24 -14.08
CA PRO A 29 -5.16 -4.56 -14.67
C PRO A 29 -5.34 -5.70 -13.66
N MET A 30 -5.19 -5.49 -12.34
CA MET A 30 -5.21 -6.58 -11.34
C MET A 30 -5.72 -6.19 -9.92
N GLY A 31 -6.44 -5.07 -9.78
CA GLY A 31 -6.88 -4.60 -8.46
C GLY A 31 -5.73 -4.05 -7.61
N TYR A 32 -4.81 -3.34 -8.25
CA TYR A 32 -3.66 -2.69 -7.65
C TYR A 32 -3.94 -1.20 -7.43
N ALA A 33 -3.53 -0.62 -6.31
CA ALA A 33 -3.58 0.82 -6.10
C ALA A 33 -2.32 1.32 -5.38
N THR A 34 -1.88 2.53 -5.72
CA THR A 34 -0.73 3.20 -5.09
C THR A 34 -1.12 4.17 -3.97
N SER A 35 -2.42 4.27 -3.69
CA SER A 35 -3.04 5.24 -2.78
C SER A 35 -4.27 4.58 -2.13
N LEU A 36 -4.45 4.78 -0.82
CA LEU A 36 -5.61 4.26 -0.10
C LEU A 36 -6.89 5.00 -0.52
N ARG A 37 -6.82 6.32 -0.76
CA ARG A 37 -7.92 7.14 -1.25
C ARG A 37 -8.46 6.61 -2.57
N ASP A 38 -7.58 6.24 -3.49
CA ASP A 38 -8.00 5.71 -4.80
C ASP A 38 -8.51 4.28 -4.67
N ALA A 39 -7.87 3.47 -3.84
CA ALA A 39 -8.37 2.13 -3.53
C ALA A 39 -9.80 2.13 -2.98
N LEU A 40 -10.15 3.15 -2.19
CA LEU A 40 -11.47 3.31 -1.57
C LEU A 40 -12.57 3.75 -2.55
N LYS A 41 -12.25 4.11 -3.81
CA LYS A 41 -13.26 4.42 -4.83
C LYS A 41 -14.01 3.17 -5.28
N GLU A 42 -13.32 2.04 -5.37
CA GLU A 42 -13.85 0.73 -5.80
C GLU A 42 -13.23 -0.39 -4.94
N PRO A 43 -13.49 -0.42 -3.62
CA PRO A 43 -12.76 -1.26 -2.66
C PRO A 43 -12.90 -2.76 -2.92
N GLU A 44 -14.01 -3.19 -3.52
CA GLU A 44 -14.25 -4.57 -3.95
C GLU A 44 -13.33 -5.01 -5.10
N ASN A 45 -12.81 -4.09 -5.90
CA ASN A 45 -11.92 -4.40 -7.02
C ASN A 45 -10.44 -4.41 -6.61
N ILE A 46 -10.10 -4.05 -5.36
CA ILE A 46 -8.72 -3.90 -4.90
C ILE A 46 -8.24 -5.14 -4.14
N SER A 47 -7.20 -5.78 -4.66
CA SER A 47 -6.50 -6.90 -4.07
C SER A 47 -5.10 -6.55 -3.55
N THR A 48 -4.51 -5.45 -4.04
CA THR A 48 -3.17 -5.00 -3.65
C THR A 48 -3.13 -3.49 -3.48
N VAL A 49 -2.54 -3.01 -2.38
CA VAL A 49 -2.24 -1.60 -2.17
C VAL A 49 -0.77 -1.44 -1.84
N SER A 50 -0.11 -0.49 -2.48
CA SER A 50 1.27 -0.10 -2.20
C SER A 50 1.38 1.40 -1.99
N VAL A 51 1.38 1.81 -0.73
CA VAL A 51 1.46 3.21 -0.33
C VAL A 51 2.92 3.62 -0.14
N TYR A 52 3.28 4.81 -0.59
CA TYR A 52 4.63 5.36 -0.46
C TYR A 52 4.60 6.60 0.41
N TYR A 53 5.31 6.62 1.52
CA TYR A 53 5.40 7.78 2.39
C TYR A 53 6.72 8.52 2.16
N THR A 54 6.64 9.78 1.73
CA THR A 54 7.80 10.66 1.56
C THR A 54 7.51 12.04 2.16
N ARG A 55 8.46 12.58 2.95
CA ARG A 55 8.43 13.97 3.44
C ARG A 55 7.13 14.42 4.15
N GLY A 56 6.48 13.56 4.94
CA GLY A 56 5.25 13.97 5.63
C GLY A 56 3.95 13.53 4.95
N MET A 57 4.02 13.02 3.72
CA MET A 57 2.85 12.76 2.89
C MET A 57 2.94 11.40 2.22
N ILE A 58 1.79 10.83 1.89
CA ILE A 58 1.72 9.67 1.01
C ILE A 58 1.86 10.19 -0.43
N PHE A 59 2.87 9.70 -1.13
CA PHE A 59 3.14 10.04 -2.51
C PHE A 59 2.19 9.22 -3.39
N ASP A 60 1.25 9.92 -4.02
CA ASP A 60 0.55 9.37 -5.16
C ASP A 60 1.55 9.34 -6.33
N ILE A 61 2.08 8.14 -6.59
CA ILE A 61 3.05 7.92 -7.66
C ILE A 61 2.45 8.27 -9.02
N GLU A 62 1.15 8.03 -9.22
CA GLU A 62 0.48 8.25 -10.51
C GLU A 62 0.35 9.74 -10.81
N GLN A 63 0.12 10.57 -9.79
CA GLN A 63 0.06 12.03 -9.95
C GLN A 63 1.42 12.73 -9.84
N GLY A 64 2.47 12.01 -9.42
CA GLY A 64 3.82 12.55 -9.28
C GLY A 64 3.95 13.67 -8.25
N LYS A 65 2.98 13.81 -7.34
CA LYS A 65 2.95 14.86 -6.32
C LYS A 65 2.57 14.27 -4.95
N PRO A 66 3.21 14.71 -3.86
CA PRO A 66 2.76 14.36 -2.53
C PRO A 66 1.33 14.87 -2.31
N ALA A 67 0.44 14.00 -1.86
CA ALA A 67 -0.92 14.37 -1.47
C ALA A 67 -1.22 13.76 -0.10
N PRO A 68 -2.10 14.35 0.73
CA PRO A 68 -2.67 13.62 1.83
C PRO A 68 -3.34 12.36 1.26
N ASP A 69 -3.27 11.24 1.95
CA ASP A 69 -4.02 10.04 1.59
C ASP A 69 -5.11 9.80 2.65
N ALA A 70 -5.97 8.80 2.44
CA ALA A 70 -6.90 8.35 3.45
C ALA A 70 -6.18 7.81 4.68
N SER A 71 -6.84 7.91 5.84
CA SER A 71 -6.34 7.33 7.09
C SER A 71 -6.30 5.80 7.00
N PHE A 72 -5.28 5.18 7.63
CA PHE A 72 -5.19 3.71 7.76
C PHE A 72 -6.37 3.08 8.52
N GLU A 73 -7.17 3.88 9.24
CA GLU A 73 -8.43 3.40 9.84
C GLU A 73 -9.43 2.89 8.79
N LYS A 74 -9.36 3.42 7.57
CA LYS A 74 -10.19 2.99 6.43
C LYS A 74 -9.67 1.73 5.74
N LEU A 75 -8.50 1.19 6.12
CA LEU A 75 -7.98 -0.04 5.52
C LEU A 75 -8.98 -1.18 5.58
N SER A 76 -9.78 -1.26 6.66
CA SER A 76 -10.79 -2.30 6.81
C SER A 76 -11.93 -2.26 5.80
N GLU A 77 -12.07 -1.18 5.04
CA GLU A 77 -13.07 -1.08 3.96
C GLU A 77 -12.63 -1.88 2.72
N LEU A 78 -11.33 -2.16 2.56
CA LEU A 78 -10.76 -2.94 1.45
C LEU A 78 -10.90 -4.46 1.68
N ASN A 79 -12.12 -4.96 1.71
CA ASN A 79 -12.42 -6.35 2.14
C ASN A 79 -11.77 -7.45 1.28
N ASN A 80 -11.37 -7.14 0.04
CA ASN A 80 -10.68 -8.05 -0.89
C ASN A 80 -9.16 -7.89 -0.88
N LEU A 81 -8.60 -7.05 -0.01
CA LEU A 81 -7.17 -6.80 0.05
C LEU A 81 -6.39 -8.04 0.52
N LYS A 82 -5.48 -8.49 -0.34
CA LYS A 82 -4.57 -9.61 -0.09
C LYS A 82 -3.14 -9.17 0.18
N THR A 83 -2.71 -8.06 -0.42
CA THR A 83 -1.35 -7.53 -0.26
C THR A 83 -1.39 -6.07 0.15
N PHE A 84 -0.72 -5.73 1.25
CA PHE A 84 -0.48 -4.35 1.65
C PHE A 84 1.02 -4.08 1.75
N ARG A 85 1.50 -3.06 1.03
CA ARG A 85 2.88 -2.59 1.10
C ARG A 85 2.91 -1.16 1.63
N LEU A 86 3.70 -0.95 2.67
CA LEU A 86 3.94 0.36 3.25
C LEU A 86 5.41 0.72 3.05
N ASN A 87 5.66 1.62 2.10
CA ASN A 87 7.00 2.09 1.76
C ASN A 87 7.28 3.37 2.55
N GLY A 88 7.92 3.24 3.72
CA GLY A 88 8.12 4.33 4.68
C GLY A 88 6.88 4.64 5.51
N CYS A 89 7.07 5.42 6.58
CA CYS A 89 6.01 5.92 7.45
C CYS A 89 6.43 7.23 8.15
N PRO A 90 5.50 7.98 8.78
CA PRO A 90 5.85 9.11 9.63
C PRO A 90 6.80 8.71 10.77
N PHE A 91 7.55 9.67 11.30
CA PHE A 91 8.47 9.44 12.43
C PHE A 91 7.73 9.00 13.69
N ASP A 92 6.51 9.49 13.91
CA ASP A 92 5.66 9.16 15.05
C ASP A 92 4.64 8.05 14.73
N PHE A 93 5.00 7.13 13.84
CA PHE A 93 4.13 6.06 13.35
C PHE A 93 3.44 5.30 14.48
N LYS A 94 2.11 5.40 14.51
CA LYS A 94 1.25 4.73 15.51
C LYS A 94 1.05 3.27 15.11
N GLN A 95 2.08 2.46 15.30
CA GLN A 95 2.09 1.04 14.89
C GLN A 95 0.87 0.26 15.41
N GLU A 96 0.44 0.45 16.66
CA GLU A 96 -0.68 -0.29 17.26
C GLU A 96 -1.99 -0.05 16.51
N ASN A 97 -2.34 1.21 16.27
CA ASN A 97 -3.53 1.58 15.51
C ASN A 97 -3.47 0.99 14.10
N PHE A 98 -2.31 1.02 13.46
CA PHE A 98 -2.10 0.46 12.14
C PHE A 98 -2.35 -1.06 12.11
N PHE A 99 -1.68 -1.83 12.96
CA PHE A 99 -1.81 -3.29 12.98
C PHE A 99 -3.22 -3.74 13.41
N CYS A 100 -3.86 -3.02 14.33
CA CYS A 100 -5.22 -3.36 14.75
C CYS A 100 -6.27 -3.04 13.68
N ASN A 101 -6.08 -2.00 12.86
CA ASN A 101 -6.92 -1.78 11.69
C ASN A 101 -6.67 -2.83 10.61
N LEU A 102 -5.42 -3.19 10.33
CA LEU A 102 -5.09 -4.29 9.42
C LEU A 102 -5.77 -5.60 9.86
N SER A 103 -5.81 -5.90 11.16
CA SER A 103 -6.40 -7.13 11.70
C SER A 103 -7.88 -7.39 11.34
N LYS A 104 -8.57 -6.35 10.86
CA LYS A 104 -9.94 -6.43 10.34
C LYS A 104 -10.01 -7.05 8.94
N LEU A 105 -8.93 -6.95 8.16
CA LEU A 105 -8.80 -7.54 6.82
C LEU A 105 -8.66 -9.06 6.90
N LYS A 106 -9.71 -9.78 6.52
CA LYS A 106 -9.74 -11.25 6.63
C LYS A 106 -9.00 -11.95 5.51
N GLN A 107 -8.76 -11.28 4.39
CA GLN A 107 -8.10 -11.84 3.21
C GLN A 107 -6.62 -11.48 3.10
N LEU A 108 -6.05 -10.73 4.05
CA LEU A 108 -4.67 -10.27 3.95
C LEU A 108 -3.70 -11.46 4.06
N GLU A 109 -2.90 -11.65 3.01
CA GLU A 109 -1.92 -12.73 2.88
C GLU A 109 -0.49 -12.21 3.01
N VAL A 110 -0.23 -10.99 2.54
CA VAL A 110 1.12 -10.41 2.49
C VAL A 110 1.12 -9.00 3.07
N LEU A 111 1.98 -8.78 4.07
CA LEU A 111 2.26 -7.46 4.63
C LEU A 111 3.73 -7.12 4.45
N GLU A 112 4.02 -6.06 3.69
CA GLU A 112 5.39 -5.61 3.46
C GLU A 112 5.66 -4.25 4.11
N LEU A 113 6.47 -4.22 5.16
CA LEU A 113 6.90 -3.01 5.85
C LEU A 113 8.26 -2.55 5.31
N ARG A 114 8.24 -1.83 4.19
CA ARG A 114 9.42 -1.33 3.49
C ARG A 114 9.83 0.03 4.06
N MET A 115 10.30 0.02 5.30
CA MET A 115 10.76 1.20 6.04
C MET A 115 12.06 0.88 6.80
N SER A 116 12.67 1.88 7.42
CA SER A 116 13.83 1.65 8.30
C SER A 116 13.39 1.10 9.67
N PHE A 117 14.30 0.41 10.37
CA PHE A 117 14.03 0.00 11.76
C PHE A 117 13.78 1.20 12.68
N ARG A 118 14.46 2.33 12.46
CA ARG A 118 14.23 3.58 13.22
C ARG A 118 12.78 4.07 13.11
N GLN A 119 12.12 3.83 11.98
CA GLN A 119 10.73 4.22 11.74
C GLN A 119 9.72 3.25 12.35
N LEU A 120 9.93 1.93 12.21
CA LEU A 120 9.01 0.93 12.76
C LEU A 120 9.18 0.74 14.28
N GLY A 121 10.43 0.65 14.72
CA GLY A 121 10.81 0.14 16.03
C GLY A 121 10.52 -1.36 16.19
N ILE A 122 10.63 -1.82 17.44
CA ILE A 122 10.19 -3.16 17.84
C ILE A 122 8.66 -3.18 17.88
N LEU A 123 8.05 -4.26 17.42
CA LEU A 123 6.61 -4.44 17.50
C LEU A 123 6.17 -4.60 18.97
N SER A 124 5.20 -3.78 19.40
CA SER A 124 4.64 -3.92 20.74
C SER A 124 3.83 -5.21 20.89
N GLU A 125 3.66 -5.70 22.12
CA GLU A 125 2.84 -6.89 22.40
C GLU A 125 1.40 -6.72 21.85
N HIS A 126 0.86 -5.50 21.93
CA HIS A 126 -0.46 -5.18 21.37
C HIS A 126 -0.49 -5.33 19.84
N SER A 127 0.54 -4.81 19.15
CA SER A 127 0.70 -4.96 17.70
C SER A 127 0.77 -6.43 17.29
N VAL A 128 1.56 -7.25 18.03
CA VAL A 128 1.64 -8.70 17.80
C VAL A 128 0.30 -9.39 18.02
N LYS A 129 -0.44 -9.03 19.07
CA LYS A 129 -1.79 -9.55 19.33
C LYS A 129 -2.76 -9.22 18.18
N CYS A 130 -2.64 -8.04 17.57
CA CYS A 130 -3.43 -7.67 16.41
C CYS A 130 -3.00 -8.44 15.14
N LEU A 131 -1.69 -8.65 14.90
CA LEU A 131 -1.19 -9.48 13.81
C LEU A 131 -1.69 -10.93 13.90
N LYS A 132 -1.74 -11.53 15.10
CA LYS A 132 -2.25 -12.91 15.32
C LYS A 132 -3.72 -13.12 14.90
N LYS A 133 -4.48 -12.05 14.68
CA LYS A 133 -5.86 -12.13 14.19
C LYS A 133 -5.93 -12.27 12.66
N LEU A 134 -4.85 -11.99 11.93
CA LEU A 134 -4.73 -12.17 10.49
C LEU A 134 -4.48 -13.64 10.15
N LYS A 135 -5.55 -14.45 10.13
CA LYS A 135 -5.44 -15.92 9.99
C LYS A 135 -4.90 -16.38 8.63
N ASN A 136 -4.96 -15.51 7.61
CA ASN A 136 -4.46 -15.80 6.27
C ASN A 136 -3.09 -15.17 5.98
N LEU A 137 -2.48 -14.47 6.96
CA LEU A 137 -1.17 -13.86 6.75
C LEU A 137 -0.11 -14.95 6.59
N ARG A 138 0.46 -15.01 5.39
CA ARG A 138 1.48 -15.98 4.98
C ARG A 138 2.86 -15.36 4.94
N ARG A 139 2.95 -14.04 4.75
CA ARG A 139 4.23 -13.34 4.69
C ARG A 139 4.18 -11.99 5.40
N LEU A 140 5.16 -11.78 6.28
CA LEU A 140 5.44 -10.52 6.95
C LEU A 140 6.86 -10.12 6.60
N ASN A 141 7.02 -8.97 5.94
CA ASN A 141 8.33 -8.40 5.70
C ASN A 141 8.63 -7.29 6.71
N LEU A 142 9.75 -7.43 7.43
CA LEU A 142 10.25 -6.52 8.46
C LEU A 142 11.43 -5.69 7.96
N PRO A 143 11.71 -4.52 8.57
CA PRO A 143 12.84 -3.68 8.19
C PRO A 143 14.20 -4.36 8.41
N TYR A 144 15.20 -3.91 7.65
CA TYR A 144 16.62 -4.22 7.92
C TYR A 144 16.97 -3.81 9.36
N LEU A 145 17.87 -4.56 10.01
CA LEU A 145 18.26 -4.40 11.43
C LEU A 145 17.17 -4.71 12.48
N TYR A 146 16.09 -5.41 12.12
CA TYR A 146 15.16 -5.89 13.14
C TYR A 146 15.87 -6.85 14.12
N PRO A 147 15.76 -6.66 15.46
CA PRO A 147 16.52 -7.46 16.42
C PRO A 147 16.22 -8.96 16.34
N GLN A 148 17.27 -9.78 16.42
CA GLN A 148 17.15 -11.25 16.30
C GLN A 148 16.25 -11.86 17.38
N GLU A 149 16.36 -11.40 18.62
CA GLU A 149 15.54 -11.93 19.73
C GLU A 149 14.05 -11.67 19.50
N ASP A 150 13.67 -10.49 19.03
CA ASP A 150 12.28 -10.15 18.75
C ASP A 150 11.78 -10.79 17.45
N TYR A 151 12.67 -11.02 16.48
CA TYR A 151 12.36 -11.83 15.30
C TYR A 151 11.96 -13.27 15.71
N LEU A 152 12.72 -13.92 16.60
CA LEU A 152 12.40 -15.27 17.09
C LEU A 152 11.04 -15.31 17.82
N LYS A 153 10.77 -14.33 18.69
CA LYS A 153 9.46 -14.21 19.36
C LYS A 153 8.32 -14.04 18.36
N LEU A 154 8.54 -13.30 17.27
CA LEU A 154 7.53 -13.16 16.22
C LEU A 154 7.30 -14.46 15.45
N GLN A 155 8.35 -15.24 15.17
CA GLN A 155 8.22 -16.56 14.54
C GLN A 155 7.38 -17.52 15.41
N GLU A 156 7.62 -17.53 16.72
CA GLU A 156 6.81 -18.30 17.68
C GLU A 156 5.35 -17.81 17.73
N ALA A 157 5.13 -16.50 17.67
CA ALA A 157 3.81 -15.90 17.73
C ALA A 157 2.99 -16.10 16.44
N LEU A 158 3.66 -16.23 15.29
CA LEU A 158 3.08 -16.34 13.95
C LEU A 158 3.63 -17.58 13.21
N PRO A 159 3.39 -18.81 13.71
CA PRO A 159 4.09 -20.01 13.24
C PRO A 159 3.77 -20.41 11.78
N ASN A 160 2.68 -19.89 11.21
CA ASN A 160 2.26 -20.14 9.83
C ASN A 160 2.60 -18.98 8.88
N CYS A 161 3.36 -17.98 9.34
CA CYS A 161 3.75 -16.82 8.57
C CYS A 161 5.26 -16.86 8.30
N GLU A 162 5.65 -16.79 7.03
CA GLU A 162 7.02 -16.52 6.63
C GLU A 162 7.39 -15.10 7.08
N ILE A 163 8.38 -14.96 7.96
CA ILE A 163 8.92 -13.67 8.36
C ILE A 163 10.21 -13.44 7.59
N VAL A 164 10.26 -12.36 6.82
CA VAL A 164 11.41 -12.01 5.98
C VAL A 164 11.97 -10.67 6.46
N ILE A 165 13.29 -10.54 6.50
CA ILE A 165 13.95 -9.26 6.74
C ILE A 165 14.24 -8.59 5.39
N ASN A 166 13.81 -7.35 5.20
CA ASN A 166 14.20 -6.53 4.07
C ASN A 166 15.71 -6.37 4.06
N VAL A 167 16.35 -6.83 3.00
CA VAL A 167 17.73 -6.52 2.69
C VAL A 167 17.67 -5.40 1.66
N TYR A 168 17.90 -4.16 2.07
CA TYR A 168 18.07 -3.07 1.10
C TYR A 168 19.42 -3.27 0.41
N PRO A 169 19.49 -3.38 -0.92
CA PRO A 169 20.77 -3.37 -1.62
C PRO A 169 21.32 -1.95 -1.54
N GLY A 170 22.22 -1.68 -0.60
CA GLY A 170 22.88 -0.36 -0.50
C GLY A 170 23.38 0.07 0.88
N GLU A 171 23.25 -0.75 1.93
CA GLU A 171 23.99 -0.58 3.19
C GLU A 171 25.10 -1.64 3.31
#